data_AF-A0A6B3CY30-F1
#
_entry.id   AF-A0A6B3CY30-F1
#
_cell.length_a   1.000
_cell.length_b   1.000
_cell.length_c   1.000
_cell.angle_alpha   90.00
_cell.angle_beta   90.00
_cell.angle_gamma   90.00
#
_symmetry.space_group_name_H-M   'P 1'
#
loop_
_entity.id
_entity.type
_entity.pdbx_description
1 polymer ?
#
loop_
_entity_poly.entity_id
_entity_poly.type
_entity_poly.pdbx_seq_one_letter_code
_entity_poly.pdbx_strand_id
1 'polypeptide(L)' 'AIDRVSDGAFVGWCGLSEWNPVCRSASLGYCLDEPMWGHGYGTEAARALLGWAFETLDLNRVQAEADTRNAA' A
#
# COMPACT_ATOMS: atom_id res chain seq x y z
N ALA A 1 0.29 -8.91 4.04
CA ALA A 1 -0.33 -8.47 5.32
C ALA A 1 0.57 -7.42 5.93
N ILE A 2 -0.01 -6.47 6.66
CA ILE A 2 0.70 -5.56 7.54
C ILE A 2 0.49 -6.10 8.96
N ASP A 3 1.57 -6.43 9.65
CA ASP A 3 1.56 -6.89 11.03
C ASP A 3 2.39 -5.93 11.88
N ARG A 4 1.85 -5.51 13.02
CA ARG A 4 2.56 -4.58 13.91
C ARG A 4 3.67 -5.31 14.65
N VAL A 5 4.90 -4.80 14.51
CA VAL A 5 6.10 -5.47 15.04
C VAL A 5 6.07 -5.65 16.56
N SER A 6 5.49 -4.72 17.32
CA SER A 6 5.53 -4.75 18.79
C SER A 6 4.80 -5.94 19.42
N ASP A 7 3.76 -6.46 18.77
CA ASP A 7 2.89 -7.49 19.35
C ASP A 7 2.30 -8.47 18.32
N GLY A 8 2.66 -8.35 17.04
CA GLY A 8 2.17 -9.21 15.97
C GLY A 8 0.69 -9.01 15.64
N ALA A 9 0.06 -7.93 16.12
CA ALA A 9 -1.32 -7.64 15.78
C ALA A 9 -1.46 -7.41 14.27
N PHE A 10 -2.43 -8.08 13.65
CA PHE A 10 -2.80 -7.82 12.26
C PHE A 10 -3.35 -6.39 12.14
N VAL A 11 -2.82 -5.65 11.17
CA VAL A 11 -3.18 -4.24 10.94
C VAL A 11 -4.06 -4.09 9.70
N GLY A 12 -3.78 -4.89 8.66
CA GLY A 12 -4.50 -4.81 7.39
C GLY A 12 -3.71 -5.33 6.20
N TRP A 13 -4.10 -4.87 5.01
CA TRP A 13 -3.48 -5.20 3.74
C TRP A 13 -2.93 -3.95 3.06
N CYS A 14 -1.76 -4.08 2.45
CA CYS A 14 -1.22 -3.14 1.48
C CYS A 14 -0.50 -3.96 0.41
N GLY A 15 -0.72 -3.64 -0.86
CA GLY A 15 -0.20 -4.44 -1.95
C GLY A 15 -0.29 -3.74 -3.30
N LEU A 16 0.43 -4.31 -4.27
CA LEU A 16 0.34 -3.93 -5.67
C LEU A 16 -0.51 -4.95 -6.43
N SER A 17 -1.36 -4.46 -7.33
CA SER A 17 -2.15 -5.23 -8.29
C SER A 17 -1.89 -4.71 -9.71
N GLU A 18 -2.47 -5.39 -10.71
CA GLU A 18 -2.49 -4.94 -12.11
C GLU A 18 -1.10 -4.62 -12.68
N TRP A 19 -0.12 -5.44 -12.33
CA TRP A 19 1.25 -5.24 -12.81
C TRP A 19 1.32 -5.35 -14.34
N ASN A 20 1.76 -4.26 -14.96
CA ASN A 20 2.00 -4.17 -16.38
C ASN A 20 3.50 -3.96 -16.65
N PRO A 21 4.22 -4.99 -17.11
CA PRO A 21 5.66 -4.90 -17.35
C PRO A 21 6.01 -4.04 -18.58
N VAL A 22 5.13 -3.95 -19.58
CA VAL A 22 5.37 -3.13 -20.79
C VAL A 22 5.34 -1.65 -20.45
N CYS A 23 4.34 -1.22 -19.67
CA CYS A 23 4.24 0.15 -19.20
C CYS A 23 5.08 0.44 -17.95
N ARG A 24 5.65 -0.61 -17.32
CA ARG A 24 6.35 -0.56 -16.02
C ARG A 24 5.48 0.14 -14.97
N SER A 25 4.25 -0.35 -14.79
CA SER A 25 3.27 0.24 -13.86
C SER A 25 2.50 -0.79 -13.05
N ALA A 26 1.93 -0.36 -11.93
CA ALA A 26 1.04 -1.15 -11.08
C ALA A 26 0.04 -0.25 -10.33
N SER A 27 -1.01 -0.86 -9.77
CA SER A 27 -1.99 -0.20 -8.91
C SER A 27 -1.70 -0.50 -7.44
N LEU A 28 -1.69 0.50 -6.58
CA LEU A 28 -1.53 0.39 -5.14
C LEU A 28 -2.91 0.40 -4.47
N GLY A 29 -3.11 -0.56 -3.57
CA GLY A 29 -4.28 -0.59 -2.69
C GLY A 29 -3.89 -0.89 -1.25
N TYR A 30 -4.64 -0.34 -0.31
CA TYR A 30 -4.56 -0.72 1.10
C TYR A 30 -5.91 -0.61 1.80
N CYS A 31 -6.09 -1.45 2.81
CA CYS A 31 -7.21 -1.38 3.74
C CYS A 31 -6.71 -1.81 5.11
N LEU A 32 -7.08 -1.06 6.15
CA LEU A 32 -6.68 -1.32 7.53
C LEU A 32 -7.91 -1.62 8.36
N ASP A 33 -7.74 -2.40 9.41
CA ASP A 33 -8.80 -2.58 10.40
C ASP A 33 -9.07 -1.25 11.12
N GLU A 34 -10.33 -0.96 11.42
CA GLU A 34 -10.77 0.32 12.01
C GLU A 34 -9.99 0.74 13.26
N PRO A 35 -9.66 -0.16 14.22
CA PRO A 35 -8.86 0.21 15.40
C PRO A 35 -7.44 0.67 15.08
N MET A 36 -6.96 0.44 13.85
CA MET A 36 -5.59 0.74 13.41
C MET A 36 -5.50 2.05 12.61
N TRP A 37 -6.63 2.72 12.39
CA TRP A 37 -6.69 3.99 11.68
C TRP A 37 -6.07 5.12 12.51
N GLY A 38 -5.61 6.19 11.85
CA GLY A 38 -5.03 7.36 12.52
C GLY A 38 -3.63 7.16 13.13
N HIS A 39 -3.08 5.95 13.09
CA HIS A 39 -1.74 5.64 13.61
C HIS A 39 -0.59 5.79 12.60
N GLY A 40 -0.90 6.08 11.33
CA GLY A 40 0.10 6.25 10.26
C GLY A 40 0.55 4.96 9.57
N TYR A 41 0.06 3.78 9.99
CA TYR A 41 0.47 2.49 9.42
C TYR A 41 0.24 2.39 7.89
N GLY A 42 -0.87 2.94 7.39
CA GLY A 42 -1.15 2.94 5.94
C GLY A 42 -0.09 3.71 5.15
N THR A 43 0.29 4.88 5.64
CA THR A 43 1.36 5.70 5.02
C THR A 43 2.73 5.03 5.10
N GLU A 44 3.06 4.43 6.25
CA GLU A 44 4.31 3.70 6.43
C GLU A 44 4.41 2.52 5.46
N ALA A 45 3.38 1.67 5.41
CA ALA A 45 3.33 0.51 4.54
C ALA A 45 3.38 0.90 3.05
N ALA A 46 2.58 1.91 2.65
CA ALA A 46 2.58 2.42 1.28
C ALA A 46 3.96 2.97 0.88
N ARG A 47 4.64 3.72 1.76
CA ARG A 47 5.96 4.27 1.46
C ARG A 47 7.00 3.17 1.26
N ALA A 48 7.02 2.16 2.14
CA ALA A 48 7.93 1.02 2.00
C ALA A 48 7.69 0.25 0.69
N LEU A 49 6.41 -0.01 0.37
CA LEU A 49 6.04 -0.72 -0.85
C LEU A 49 6.38 0.07 -2.12
N LEU A 50 6.17 1.39 -2.12
CA LEU A 50 6.54 2.25 -3.24
C LEU A 50 8.06 2.31 -3.45
N GLY A 51 8.85 2.38 -2.36
CA GLY A 51 10.32 2.31 -2.45
C GLY A 51 10.77 1.04 -3.15
N TRP A 52 10.26 -0.12 -2.70
CA TRP A 52 10.54 -1.40 -3.35
C TRP A 52 10.06 -1.45 -4.81
N ALA A 53 8.87 -0.92 -5.11
CA ALA A 53 8.30 -0.92 -6.45
C ALA A 53 9.16 -0.14 -7.46
N PHE A 54 9.68 1.02 -7.06
CA PHE A 54 10.51 1.84 -7.94
C PHE A 54 11.95 1.33 -8.01
N GLU A 55 12.53 0.90 -6.88
CA GLU A 55 13.94 0.50 -6.84
C GLU A 55 14.20 -0.93 -7.31
N THR A 56 13.28 -1.85 -7.03
CA THR A 56 13.47 -3.30 -7.29
C THR A 56 12.69 -3.78 -8.50
N LEU A 57 11.43 -3.36 -8.65
CA LEU A 57 10.62 -3.73 -9.82
C LEU A 57 10.85 -2.82 -11.02
N ASP A 58 11.65 -1.76 -10.86
CA ASP A 58 11.91 -0.74 -11.88
C ASP A 58 10.60 -0.17 -12.47
N LEU A 59 9.55 0.01 -11.65
CA LEU A 59 8.35 0.69 -12.13
C LEU A 59 8.66 2.18 -12.41
N ASN A 60 7.90 2.81 -13.32
CA ASN A 60 7.97 4.26 -13.55
C ASN A 60 6.70 4.99 -13.07
N ARG A 61 5.63 4.25 -12.80
CA ARG A 61 4.35 4.79 -12.35
C ARG A 61 3.66 3.79 -11.43
N VAL A 62 3.20 4.29 -10.29
CA VAL A 62 2.23 3.59 -9.45
C VAL A 62 1.02 4.50 -9.29
N GLN A 63 -0.17 3.94 -9.41
CA GLN A 63 -1.44 4.66 -9.30
C GLN A 63 -2.29 4.05 -8.19
N ALA A 64 -3.20 4.81 -7.60
CA ALA A 64 -4.14 4.31 -6.61
C ALA A 64 -5.50 4.94 -6.88
N GLU A 65 -6.55 4.19 -6.59
CA GLU A 65 -7.92 4.66 -6.73
C GLU A 65 -8.63 4.53 -5.39
N ALA A 66 -9.48 5.52 -5.10
CA ALA A 66 -10.37 5.51 -3.96
C ALA A 66 -11.72 6.05 -4.40
N ASP A 67 -12.79 5.56 -3.78
CA ASP A 67 -14.11 6.14 -3.97
C ASP A 67 -14.06 7.63 -3.56
N THR A 68 -14.65 8.51 -4.36
CA THR A 68 -14.71 9.95 -4.07
C THR A 68 -15.35 10.30 -2.72
N ARG A 69 -16.12 9.37 -2.13
CA ARG A 69 -16.75 9.50 -0.81
C ARG A 69 -15.86 8.96 0.31
N ASN A 70 -14.76 8.31 -0.02
CA ASN A 70 -13.77 7.86 0.96
C ASN A 70 -12.90 9.06 1.36
N ALA A 71 -13.19 9.62 2.53
CA ALA A 71 -12.51 10.78 3.09
C ALA A 71 -11.35 10.40 4.04
N ALA A 72 -11.01 9.11 4.13
CA ALA A 72 -9.90 8.63 4.94
C ALA A 72 -8.54 9.13 4.44
#